data_AF-T0YDF7-F1
#
_entry.id   AF-T0YDF7-F1
#
_cell.length_a   1.000
_cell.length_b   1.000
_cell.length_c   1.000
_cell.angle_alpha   90.00
_cell.angle_beta   90.00
_cell.angle_gamma   90.00
#
_symmetry.space_group_name_H-M   'P 1'
#
loop_
_entity.id
_entity.type
_entity.pdbx_description
1 polymer ?
#
loop_
_entity_poly.entity_id
_entity_poly.type
_entity_poly.pdbx_seq_one_letter_code
_entity_poly.pdbx_strand_id
1 'polypeptide(L)'
;MGITEDLKTFLTQANFVTLAVAFIVGAQVGLVVGALVTGVVDPLIGVFFKANFAEIGLVTVNGSTFTFGTLLGAIINFAIVLLVIFFAFIYPFSVHAKRVAAKKAAAPPTTKSCPFCCSTINIQASRCAFCTQALPSAAPARRHPRRSRRDQRRGGRPVAAGSTTLAPAKPSARSRQASHRPHGARPPA
;
A
#
# COMPACT_ATOMS: atom_id res chain seq x y z
N MET A 1 -3.24 40.62 -9.73
CA MET A 1 -2.70 39.42 -9.06
C MET A 1 -1.40 39.10 -9.77
N GLY A 2 -0.29 39.03 -9.04
CA GLY A 2 1.05 38.93 -9.64
C GLY A 2 1.37 37.50 -10.04
N ILE A 3 2.15 37.33 -11.10
CA ILE A 3 2.65 36.04 -11.63
C ILE A 3 3.29 35.18 -10.52
N THR A 4 3.82 35.80 -9.47
CA THR A 4 4.39 35.15 -8.29
C THR A 4 3.35 34.39 -7.45
N GLU A 5 2.12 34.91 -7.33
CA GLU A 5 1.02 34.27 -6.61
C GLU A 5 0.49 33.07 -7.41
N ASP A 6 0.40 33.22 -8.73
CA ASP A 6 -0.04 32.14 -9.63
C ASP A 6 0.97 30.98 -9.60
N LEU A 7 2.28 31.27 -9.72
CA LEU A 7 3.34 30.25 -9.64
C LEU A 7 3.33 29.50 -8.31
N LYS A 8 3.18 30.23 -7.19
CA LYS A 8 3.10 29.61 -5.85
C LYS A 8 1.88 28.69 -5.72
N THR A 9 0.76 29.09 -6.31
CA THR A 9 -0.48 28.30 -6.33
C THR A 9 -0.31 27.01 -7.15
N PHE A 10 0.42 27.05 -8.29
CA PHE A 10 0.75 25.84 -9.05
C PHE A 10 1.74 24.92 -8.33
N LEU A 11 2.79 25.47 -7.71
CA LEU A 11 3.82 24.68 -7.03
C LEU A 11 3.33 24.02 -5.74
N THR A 12 2.35 24.62 -5.05
CA THR A 12 1.78 24.06 -3.81
C THR A 12 0.76 22.95 -4.07
N GLN A 13 0.41 22.71 -5.34
CA GLN A 13 -0.46 21.60 -5.69
C GLN A 13 0.24 20.27 -5.43
N ALA A 14 -0.39 19.41 -4.62
CA ALA A 14 0.18 18.14 -4.19
C ALA A 14 0.60 17.21 -5.36
N ASN A 15 -0.04 17.35 -6.52
CA ASN A 15 0.30 16.58 -7.72
C ASN A 15 1.69 16.93 -8.30
N PHE A 16 2.11 18.20 -8.25
CA PHE A 16 3.40 18.62 -8.79
C PHE A 16 4.55 18.23 -7.87
N VAL A 17 4.41 18.49 -6.56
CA VAL A 17 5.47 18.24 -5.57
C VAL A 17 5.84 16.75 -5.52
N THR A 18 4.85 15.86 -5.60
CA THR A 18 5.07 14.42 -5.57
C THR A 18 5.83 13.93 -6.81
N LEU A 19 5.53 14.47 -7.99
CA LEU A 19 6.28 14.18 -9.22
C LEU A 19 7.70 14.76 -9.18
N ALA A 20 7.88 15.98 -8.69
CA ALA A 20 9.18 16.63 -8.59
C ALA A 20 10.13 15.87 -7.65
N VAL A 21 9.65 15.47 -6.47
CA VAL A 21 10.45 14.68 -5.52
C VAL A 21 10.80 13.31 -6.12
N ALA A 22 9.85 12.65 -6.79
CA ALA A 22 10.10 11.37 -7.44
C ALA A 22 11.19 11.47 -8.53
N PHE A 23 11.18 12.53 -9.34
CA PHE A 23 12.17 12.76 -10.39
C PHE A 23 13.58 12.98 -9.81
N ILE A 24 13.73 13.84 -8.81
CA ILE A 24 15.03 14.15 -8.20
C ILE A 24 15.62 12.89 -7.54
N VAL A 25 14.81 12.15 -6.79
CA VAL A 25 15.25 10.89 -6.18
C VAL A 25 15.63 9.87 -7.25
N GLY A 26 14.85 9.77 -8.33
CA GLY A 26 15.15 8.92 -9.48
C GLY A 26 16.48 9.28 -10.16
N ALA A 27 16.74 10.58 -10.37
CA ALA A 27 17.98 11.06 -10.98
C ALA A 27 19.22 10.67 -10.14
N GLN A 28 19.17 10.85 -8.82
CA GLN A 28 20.29 10.51 -7.95
C GLN A 28 20.55 9.00 -7.88
N VAL A 29 19.50 8.17 -7.86
CA VAL A 29 19.65 6.72 -7.95
C VAL A 29 20.28 6.33 -9.29
N GLY A 30 19.91 7.01 -10.38
CA GLY A 30 20.52 6.84 -11.70
C GLY A 30 22.04 7.10 -11.68
N LEU A 31 22.51 8.14 -10.98
CA LEU A 31 23.95 8.43 -10.87
C LEU A 31 24.71 7.32 -10.14
N VAL A 32 24.14 6.77 -9.06
CA VAL A 32 24.77 5.67 -8.31
C VAL A 32 24.86 4.42 -9.16
N VAL A 33 23.80 4.08 -9.89
CA VAL A 33 23.81 2.95 -10.82
C VAL A 33 24.81 3.19 -11.95
N GLY A 34 24.84 4.40 -12.51
CA GLY A 34 25.80 4.78 -13.54
C GLY A 34 27.24 4.58 -13.08
N ALA A 35 27.59 5.04 -11.87
CA ALA A 35 28.91 4.86 -11.29
C ALA A 35 29.27 3.38 -11.05
N LEU A 36 28.29 2.54 -10.70
CA LEU A 36 28.51 1.10 -10.55
C LEU A 36 28.79 0.43 -11.91
N VAL A 37 28.06 0.82 -12.95
CA VAL A 37 28.23 0.26 -14.30
C VAL A 37 29.57 0.71 -14.88
N THR A 38 29.89 2.00 -14.81
CA THR A 38 31.16 2.52 -15.32
C THR A 38 32.37 2.02 -14.52
N GLY A 39 32.21 1.81 -13.21
CA GLY A 39 33.28 1.35 -12.33
C GLY A 39 33.56 -0.15 -12.38
N VAL A 40 32.56 -0.99 -12.66
CA VAL A 40 32.71 -2.46 -12.57
C VAL A 40 32.42 -3.14 -13.90
N VAL A 41 31.36 -2.73 -14.59
CA VAL A 41 30.83 -3.46 -15.75
C VAL A 41 31.59 -3.06 -17.03
N ASP A 42 31.78 -1.77 -17.28
CA ASP A 42 32.55 -1.27 -18.42
C ASP A 42 33.98 -1.83 -18.49
N PRO A 43 34.79 -1.85 -17.41
CA PRO A 43 36.11 -2.47 -17.45
C PRO A 43 36.05 -3.99 -17.66
N LEU A 44 35.04 -4.69 -17.15
CA LEU A 44 34.83 -6.11 -17.43
C LEU A 44 34.58 -6.34 -18.92
N ILE A 45 33.68 -5.56 -19.52
CA ILE A 45 33.37 -5.64 -20.95
C ILE A 45 34.60 -5.30 -21.79
N GLY A 46 35.38 -4.28 -21.41
CA GLY A 46 36.58 -3.88 -22.13
C GLY A 46 37.70 -4.95 -22.14
N VAL A 47 37.72 -5.84 -21.14
CA VAL A 47 38.65 -6.98 -21.10
C VAL A 47 38.17 -8.13 -22.00
N PHE A 48 36.86 -8.42 -22.02
CA PHE A 48 36.30 -9.53 -22.82
C PHE A 48 36.09 -9.17 -24.30
N PHE A 49 35.67 -7.94 -24.57
CA PHE A 49 35.56 -7.34 -25.88
C PHE A 49 36.67 -6.30 -25.99
N LYS A 50 37.82 -6.68 -26.57
CA LYS A 50 38.93 -5.76 -26.92
C LYS A 50 38.34 -4.40 -27.32
N ALA A 51 38.60 -3.39 -26.48
CA ALA A 51 37.80 -2.19 -26.28
C ALA A 51 37.68 -1.20 -27.47
N ASN A 52 37.59 -1.65 -28.71
CA ASN A 52 37.47 -0.78 -29.89
C ASN A 52 36.29 -1.19 -30.76
N PHE A 53 35.06 -1.03 -30.25
CA PHE A 53 33.91 -0.86 -31.14
C PHE A 53 34.00 0.46 -31.93
N ALA A 54 34.83 1.42 -31.50
CA ALA A 54 35.10 2.64 -32.24
C ALA A 54 35.82 2.40 -33.58
N GLU A 55 36.56 1.29 -33.74
CA GLU A 55 37.36 1.01 -34.94
C GLU A 55 36.64 0.15 -35.99
N ILE A 56 35.56 -0.54 -35.62
CA ILE A 56 34.71 -1.27 -36.57
C ILE A 56 33.82 -0.28 -37.33
N GLY A 57 34.36 0.27 -38.41
CA GLY A 57 33.60 1.05 -39.39
C GLY A 57 33.87 2.55 -39.39
N LEU A 58 35.11 3.00 -39.21
CA LEU A 58 35.50 4.34 -39.67
C LEU A 58 35.41 4.41 -41.19
N VAL A 59 34.23 4.72 -41.70
CA VAL A 59 34.05 5.14 -43.09
C VAL A 59 33.97 6.65 -43.07
N THR A 60 35.11 7.30 -43.30
CA THR A 60 35.18 8.75 -43.51
C THR A 60 34.65 9.06 -44.90
N VAL A 61 33.40 9.54 -44.97
CA VAL A 61 32.86 10.17 -46.18
C VAL A 61 32.70 11.65 -45.86
N ASN A 62 33.44 12.49 -46.60
CA ASN A 62 33.29 13.95 -46.59
C ASN A 62 33.54 14.64 -45.22
N GLY A 63 34.56 14.19 -44.48
CA GLY A 63 34.99 14.81 -43.21
C GLY A 63 34.12 14.48 -41.99
N SER A 64 33.10 13.63 -42.12
CA SER A 64 32.29 13.15 -41.01
C SER A 64 32.63 11.68 -40.70
N THR A 65 33.17 11.43 -39.51
CA THR A 65 33.42 10.08 -38.98
C THR A 65 32.13 9.47 -38.46
N PHE A 66 31.47 8.61 -39.25
CA PHE A 66 30.34 7.81 -38.79
C PHE A 66 30.83 6.58 -38.03
N THR A 67 30.94 6.69 -36.70
CA THR A 67 31.35 5.56 -35.85
C THR A 67 30.13 4.70 -35.49
N PHE A 68 29.70 3.80 -36.36
CA PHE A 68 28.57 2.91 -36.09
C PHE A 68 28.78 2.05 -34.84
N GLY A 69 30.03 1.69 -34.53
CA GLY A 69 30.30 0.88 -33.35
C GLY A 69 30.27 1.64 -32.02
N THR A 70 30.33 2.98 -31.98
CA THR A 70 30.04 3.69 -30.72
C THR A 70 28.55 3.65 -30.38
N LEU A 71 27.69 3.70 -31.40
CA LEU A 71 26.25 3.51 -31.23
C LEU A 71 25.93 2.10 -30.72
N LEU A 72 26.54 1.08 -31.32
CA LEU A 72 26.33 -0.31 -30.90
C LEU A 72 26.85 -0.57 -29.47
N GLY A 73 28.00 -0.01 -29.12
CA GLY A 73 28.53 -0.05 -27.76
C GLY A 73 27.61 0.64 -26.74
N ALA A 74 27.06 1.80 -27.09
CA ALA A 74 26.10 2.51 -26.23
C ALA A 74 24.79 1.71 -26.02
N ILE A 75 24.30 1.02 -27.06
CA ILE A 75 23.11 0.16 -26.97
C ILE A 75 23.38 -1.04 -26.05
N ILE A 76 24.54 -1.69 -26.18
CA ILE A 76 24.93 -2.82 -25.33
C ILE A 76 25.06 -2.35 -23.87
N ASN A 77 25.73 -1.22 -23.64
CA ASN A 77 25.86 -0.63 -22.30
C ASN A 77 24.47 -0.32 -21.71
N PHE A 78 23.59 0.32 -22.47
CA PHE A 78 22.22 0.60 -22.05
C PHE A 78 21.45 -0.67 -21.65
N ALA A 79 21.55 -1.75 -22.44
CA ALA A 79 20.91 -3.02 -22.12
C ALA A 79 21.44 -3.61 -20.80
N ILE A 80 22.73 -3.45 -20.52
CA ILE A 80 23.35 -3.94 -19.29
C ILE A 80 22.91 -3.10 -18.08
N VAL A 81 22.91 -1.77 -18.19
CA VAL A 81 22.37 -0.88 -17.14
C VAL A 81 20.92 -1.26 -16.81
N LEU A 82 20.09 -1.49 -17.82
CA LEU A 82 18.70 -1.90 -17.64
C LEU A 82 18.59 -3.24 -16.88
N LEU A 83 19.44 -4.22 -17.23
CA LEU A 83 19.49 -5.52 -16.56
C LEU A 83 19.92 -5.39 -15.09
N VAL A 84 20.93 -4.57 -14.82
CA VAL A 84 21.42 -4.31 -13.46
C VAL A 84 20.34 -3.62 -12.62
N ILE A 85 19.66 -2.59 -13.14
CA ILE A 85 18.57 -1.91 -12.42
C ILE A 85 17.43 -2.89 -12.13
N PHE A 86 17.06 -3.70 -13.11
CA PHE A 86 15.99 -4.68 -12.96
C PHE A 86 16.30 -5.68 -11.85
N PHE A 87 17.52 -6.22 -11.83
CA PHE A 87 17.90 -7.24 -10.86
C PHE A 87 18.18 -6.66 -9.47
N ALA A 88 18.87 -5.51 -9.38
CA ALA A 88 19.29 -4.92 -8.12
C ALA A 88 18.17 -4.14 -7.40
N PHE A 89 17.25 -3.51 -8.14
CA PHE A 89 16.20 -2.66 -7.55
C PHE A 89 14.79 -3.23 -7.75
N ILE A 90 14.41 -3.51 -9.00
CA ILE A 90 13.01 -3.87 -9.32
C ILE A 90 12.65 -5.24 -8.74
N TYR A 91 13.51 -6.24 -8.89
CA TYR A 91 13.28 -7.58 -8.38
C TYR A 91 13.10 -7.61 -6.85
N PRO A 92 14.04 -7.12 -6.01
CA PRO A 92 13.85 -7.14 -4.57
C PRO A 92 12.68 -6.28 -4.13
N PHE A 93 12.48 -5.11 -4.74
CA PHE A 93 11.32 -4.26 -4.44
C PHE A 93 10.00 -4.99 -4.71
N SER A 94 9.89 -5.71 -5.83
CA SER A 94 8.69 -6.49 -6.17
C SER A 94 8.41 -7.61 -5.16
N VAL A 95 9.47 -8.27 -4.66
CA VAL A 95 9.37 -9.33 -3.65
C VAL A 95 8.96 -8.75 -2.30
N HIS A 96 9.57 -7.64 -1.88
CA HIS A 96 9.22 -6.96 -0.64
C HIS A 96 7.80 -6.39 -0.69
N ALA A 97 7.38 -5.79 -1.80
CA ALA A 97 6.02 -5.29 -1.99
C ALA A 97 4.98 -6.40 -1.85
N LYS A 98 5.22 -7.58 -2.47
CA LYS A 98 4.36 -8.77 -2.31
C LYS A 98 4.28 -9.24 -0.86
N ARG A 99 5.41 -9.25 -0.13
CA ARG A 99 5.43 -9.63 1.30
C ARG A 99 4.67 -8.64 2.18
N VAL A 100 4.77 -7.34 1.92
CA VAL A 100 4.03 -6.31 2.67
C VAL A 100 2.54 -6.37 2.35
N ALA A 101 2.16 -6.58 1.08
CA ALA A 101 0.78 -6.76 0.67
C ALA A 101 0.14 -7.99 1.32
N ALA A 102 0.85 -9.13 1.37
CA ALA A 102 0.40 -10.33 2.05
C ALA A 102 0.18 -10.10 3.56
N LYS A 103 1.07 -9.35 4.23
CA LYS A 103 0.91 -8.97 5.63
C LYS A 103 -0.28 -8.03 5.87
N LYS A 104 -0.56 -7.11 4.93
CA LYS A 104 -1.74 -6.23 5.01
C LYS A 104 -3.05 -6.99 4.76
N ALA A 105 -3.06 -7.99 3.88
CA ALA A 105 -4.24 -8.81 3.63
C ALA A 105 -4.59 -9.76 4.80
N ALA A 106 -3.59 -10.15 5.61
CA ALA A 106 -3.78 -10.97 6.81
C ALA A 106 -4.21 -10.16 8.04
N ALA A 107 -4.21 -8.82 7.98
CA ALA A 107 -4.80 -8.02 9.04
C ALA A 107 -6.33 -8.18 8.96
N PRO A 108 -7.01 -8.60 10.04
CA PRO A 108 -8.46 -8.69 10.03
C PRO A 108 -9.02 -7.30 9.67
N PRO A 109 -10.08 -7.22 8.83
CA PRO A 109 -10.65 -5.94 8.44
C PRO A 109 -10.98 -5.17 9.72
N THR A 110 -10.41 -3.97 9.89
CA THR A 110 -10.64 -3.14 11.07
C THR A 110 -11.94 -2.33 10.97
N THR A 111 -12.61 -2.40 9.82
CA THR A 111 -13.73 -1.55 9.46
C THR A 111 -14.92 -2.34 8.90
N LYS A 112 -16.13 -1.97 9.33
CA LYS A 112 -17.43 -2.41 8.78
C LYS A 112 -18.17 -1.22 8.19
N SER A 113 -19.05 -1.45 7.22
CA SER A 113 -19.96 -0.41 6.72
C SER A 113 -21.15 -0.25 7.68
N CYS A 114 -21.49 0.99 8.02
CA CYS A 114 -22.67 1.27 8.83
C CYS A 114 -23.95 1.16 7.98
N PRO A 115 -24.96 0.36 8.39
CA PRO A 115 -26.19 0.16 7.59
C PRO A 115 -27.09 1.40 7.52
N PHE A 116 -26.89 2.38 8.41
CA PHE A 116 -27.75 3.58 8.47
C PHE A 116 -27.23 4.76 7.65
N CYS A 117 -25.91 4.91 7.56
CA CYS A 117 -25.28 6.09 6.95
C CYS A 117 -24.18 5.76 5.94
N CYS A 118 -23.96 4.48 5.64
CA CYS A 118 -22.98 3.98 4.67
C CYS A 118 -21.53 4.40 4.92
N SER A 119 -21.23 5.09 6.04
CA SER A 119 -19.87 5.47 6.41
C SER A 119 -19.10 4.25 6.93
N THR A 120 -17.80 4.22 6.63
CA THR A 120 -16.88 3.20 7.14
C THR A 120 -16.58 3.44 8.62
N ILE A 121 -16.89 2.48 9.48
CA ILE A 121 -16.76 2.55 10.94
C ILE A 121 -15.93 1.40 11.49
N ASN A 122 -15.34 1.55 12.68
CA ASN A 122 -14.58 0.48 13.32
C ASN A 122 -15.46 -0.76 13.60
N ILE A 123 -14.91 -1.95 13.39
CA ILE A 123 -15.63 -3.22 13.58
C ILE A 123 -16.19 -3.41 15.00
N GLN A 124 -15.50 -2.89 16.02
CA GLN A 124 -15.89 -2.98 17.43
C GLN A 124 -16.82 -1.84 17.89
N ALA A 125 -17.21 -0.91 17.00
CA ALA A 125 -18.07 0.20 17.38
C ALA A 125 -19.49 -0.28 17.75
N SER A 126 -19.95 0.11 18.94
CA SER A 126 -21.33 -0.08 19.44
C SER A 126 -22.27 1.05 19.03
N ARG A 127 -21.72 2.23 18.71
CA ARG A 127 -22.40 3.38 18.13
C ARG A 127 -21.61 3.94 16.97
N CYS A 128 -22.30 4.38 15.92
CA CYS A 128 -21.66 5.01 14.77
C CYS A 128 -21.08 6.38 15.14
N ALA A 129 -19.85 6.69 14.71
CA ALA A 129 -19.24 8.00 14.93
C ALA A 129 -19.84 9.11 14.04
N PHE A 130 -20.40 8.75 12.88
CA PHE A 130 -20.94 9.72 11.91
C PHE A 130 -22.41 10.03 12.16
N CYS A 131 -23.25 8.99 12.33
CA CYS A 131 -24.70 9.17 12.49
C CYS A 131 -25.22 8.92 13.92
N THR A 132 -24.34 8.67 14.89
CA THR A 132 -24.63 8.43 16.32
C THR A 132 -25.59 7.28 16.65
N GLN A 133 -26.08 6.55 15.65
CA GLN A 133 -27.00 5.44 15.87
C GLN A 133 -26.35 4.22 16.52
N ALA A 134 -27.14 3.54 17.35
CA ALA A 134 -26.77 2.26 17.92
C ALA A 134 -26.75 1.20 16.83
N LEU A 135 -25.63 0.48 16.73
CA LEU A 135 -25.48 -0.58 15.74
C LEU A 135 -25.98 -1.89 16.37
N PRO A 136 -26.79 -2.69 15.66
CA PRO A 136 -27.13 -4.03 16.12
C PRO A 136 -25.83 -4.86 16.14
N SER A 137 -25.23 -5.04 17.31
CA SER A 137 -23.95 -5.73 17.46
C SER A 137 -24.13 -7.25 17.40
N ALA A 138 -23.38 -7.95 16.56
CA ALA A 138 -23.32 -9.42 16.55
C ALA A 138 -22.47 -10.03 17.69
N ALA A 139 -21.86 -9.22 18.57
CA ALA A 139 -21.18 -9.71 19.76
C ALA A 139 -21.24 -8.62 20.86
N PRO A 140 -21.56 -8.99 22.12
CA PRO A 140 -21.83 -8.01 23.16
C PRO A 140 -20.55 -7.24 23.50
N ALA A 141 -20.61 -5.93 23.27
CA ALA A 141 -19.59 -4.98 23.66
C ALA A 141 -19.25 -5.17 25.15
N ARG A 142 -18.00 -5.48 25.46
CA ARG A 142 -17.47 -5.35 26.83
C ARG A 142 -17.71 -3.90 27.26
N ARG A 143 -18.55 -3.73 28.28
CA ARG A 143 -18.91 -2.43 28.86
C ARG A 143 -17.63 -1.69 29.25
N HIS A 144 -17.34 -0.57 28.59
CA HIS A 144 -16.41 0.43 29.14
C HIS A 144 -17.21 1.38 30.05
N PRO A 145 -16.93 1.40 31.36
CA PRO A 145 -17.58 2.32 32.29
C PRO A 145 -16.78 3.63 32.33
N ARG A 146 -17.15 4.62 31.51
CA ARG A 146 -16.80 6.03 31.73
C ARG A 146 -18.00 6.90 31.32
N ARG A 147 -18.95 7.10 32.24
CA ARG A 147 -18.97 8.26 33.15
C ARG A 147 -19.30 9.57 32.41
N SER A 148 -20.55 9.74 31.98
CA SER A 148 -21.15 11.08 31.86
C SER A 148 -21.79 11.44 33.20
N ARG A 149 -21.01 12.15 34.02
CA ARG A 149 -21.33 12.79 35.32
C ARG A 149 -22.64 13.61 35.38
N ARG A 150 -23.48 13.63 34.35
CA ARG A 150 -24.64 14.52 34.24
C ARG A 150 -25.95 13.93 34.79
N ASP A 151 -26.08 12.62 34.83
CA ASP A 151 -27.28 11.95 35.38
C ASP A 151 -27.26 11.78 36.90
N GLN A 152 -26.14 12.06 37.57
CA GLN A 152 -25.98 11.94 39.01
C GLN A 152 -26.74 12.97 39.86
N ARG A 153 -27.47 13.90 39.24
CA ARG A 153 -28.24 14.94 39.94
C ARG A 153 -29.70 14.59 40.22
N ARG A 154 -30.23 13.46 39.74
CA ARG A 154 -31.63 13.07 40.00
C ARG A 154 -31.71 11.77 40.80
N GLY A 155 -31.97 11.92 42.11
CA GLY A 155 -32.54 10.90 43.01
C GLY A 155 -31.61 9.70 43.28
N GLY A 156 -30.91 9.59 44.41
CA GLY A 156 -31.46 9.76 45.74
C GLY A 156 -32.32 8.56 46.13
N ARG A 157 -31.68 7.40 46.36
CA ARG A 157 -32.14 6.33 47.27
C ARG A 157 -31.08 5.22 47.40
N PRO A 158 -30.65 4.86 48.62
CA PRO A 158 -29.82 3.68 48.83
C PRO A 158 -30.74 2.45 48.97
N VAL A 159 -30.44 1.36 48.26
CA VAL A 159 -30.97 0.05 48.63
C VAL A 159 -29.80 -0.91 48.73
N ALA A 160 -29.78 -1.55 49.88
CA ALA A 160 -28.74 -2.34 50.49
C ALA A 160 -28.29 -3.57 49.68
N ALA A 161 -27.02 -3.91 49.91
CA ALA A 161 -26.49 -5.21 50.32
C ALA A 161 -27.13 -6.53 49.85
N GLY A 162 -26.26 -7.50 49.55
CA GLY A 162 -26.56 -8.93 49.53
C GLY A 162 -26.08 -9.58 48.23
N SER A 163 -24.82 -10.01 48.14
CA SER A 163 -24.28 -11.29 48.62
C SER A 163 -24.62 -12.47 47.72
N THR A 164 -23.61 -13.33 47.52
CA THR A 164 -23.70 -14.76 47.17
C THR A 164 -24.16 -15.05 45.71
N THR A 165 -23.59 -15.94 44.89
CA THR A 165 -22.49 -16.91 45.01
C THR A 165 -22.18 -17.43 43.60
N LEU A 166 -20.96 -17.92 43.43
CA LEU A 166 -20.56 -19.10 42.65
C LEU A 166 -20.62 -19.12 41.11
N ALA A 167 -19.46 -19.47 40.57
CA ALA A 167 -19.16 -19.90 39.21
C ALA A 167 -19.69 -21.34 38.91
N PRO A 168 -19.10 -22.09 37.97
CA PRO A 168 -19.39 -22.17 36.54
C PRO A 168 -20.02 -23.52 36.12
N ALA A 169 -20.74 -23.60 35.00
CA ALA A 169 -21.07 -24.90 34.40
C ALA A 169 -21.21 -24.82 32.87
N LYS A 170 -20.29 -25.49 32.18
CA LYS A 170 -20.37 -25.95 30.78
C LYS A 170 -21.06 -27.34 30.80
N PRO A 171 -21.08 -28.10 29.69
CA PRO A 171 -21.89 -28.04 28.46
C PRO A 171 -23.03 -29.09 28.45
N SER A 172 -24.04 -28.93 27.61
CA SER A 172 -24.84 -30.10 27.18
C SER A 172 -25.35 -29.96 25.75
N ALA A 173 -24.76 -30.76 24.88
CA ALA A 173 -25.30 -31.14 23.59
C ALA A 173 -26.62 -31.89 23.77
N ARG A 174 -27.69 -31.54 23.04
CA ARG A 174 -28.65 -32.53 22.54
C ARG A 174 -29.63 -31.97 21.50
N SER A 175 -29.44 -32.45 20.27
CA SER A 175 -30.46 -33.10 19.44
C SER A 175 -31.43 -32.30 18.56
N ARG A 176 -31.63 -32.94 17.39
CA ARG A 176 -32.74 -32.86 16.43
C ARG A 176 -32.50 -31.84 15.32
N GLN A 177 -31.79 -32.21 14.24
CA GLN A 177 -32.28 -33.02 13.10
C GLN A 177 -33.63 -32.58 12.55
N ALA A 178 -33.56 -32.15 11.29
CA ALA A 178 -34.36 -32.61 10.16
C ALA A 178 -35.41 -31.65 9.58
N SER A 179 -35.33 -31.59 8.24
CA SER A 179 -36.39 -31.20 7.28
C SER A 179 -36.59 -29.68 7.16
N HIS A 180 -36.67 -29.04 5.98
CA HIS A 180 -37.01 -29.50 4.64
C HIS A 180 -36.34 -28.60 3.57
N ARG A 181 -35.76 -29.28 2.58
CA ARG A 181 -35.73 -29.06 1.11
C ARG A 181 -35.44 -27.69 0.43
N PRO A 182 -34.76 -27.75 -0.75
CA PRO A 182 -34.49 -26.63 -1.66
C PRO A 182 -35.55 -26.51 -2.77
N HIS A 183 -35.88 -25.30 -3.21
CA HIS A 183 -36.47 -24.96 -4.53
C HIS A 183 -36.43 -23.42 -4.62
N GLY A 184 -36.13 -22.75 -5.71
CA GLY A 184 -35.87 -23.15 -7.08
C GLY A 184 -35.43 -21.90 -7.85
N ALA A 185 -34.71 -22.13 -8.94
CA ALA A 185 -34.36 -21.13 -9.92
C ALA A 185 -35.60 -20.54 -10.61
N ARG A 186 -35.60 -19.24 -10.91
CA ARG A 186 -35.73 -18.73 -12.29
C ARG A 186 -35.43 -17.21 -12.40
N PRO A 187 -34.70 -16.77 -13.45
CA PRO A 187 -34.47 -15.36 -13.82
C PRO A 187 -35.50 -14.91 -14.90
N PRO A 188 -35.23 -13.82 -15.67
CA PRO A 188 -35.61 -12.42 -15.46
C PRO A 188 -36.77 -11.95 -16.37
N ALA A 189 -37.22 -10.71 -16.15
CA ALA A 189 -37.96 -9.89 -17.11
C ALA A 189 -37.19 -8.58 -17.33
#